data_AF-T0L4D5-F1
#
_entry.id   AF-T0L4D5-F1
#
_cell.length_a   1.000
_cell.length_b   1.000
_cell.length_c   1.000
_cell.angle_alpha   90.00
_cell.angle_beta   90.00
_cell.angle_gamma   90.00
#
_symmetry.space_group_name_H-M   'P 1'
#
loop_
_entity.id
_entity.type
_entity.pdbx_description
1 polymer ?
#
loop_
_entity_poly.entity_id
_entity_poly.type
_entity_poly.pdbx_seq_one_letter_code
_entity_poly.pdbx_strand_id
1 'polypeptide(L)'
;MDKKLSYYLNNTNFKETVKHKKRPIEIRKTNDTSKNLLKIINGKICLDDNDMYVNLNINEDMEVLEDTGVVTSSTYSKKRNFVRWSKFETECFYEAISLCGTEFSLISDLFVNKDRKSCKLKYNNELKKNRMKIDQALKKRKVFTPDKYNILKEKIKKKRFKIIIFNLY
;
A
#
# COMPACT_ATOMS: atom_id res chain seq x y z
N MET A 1 -9.51 26.60 40.29
CA MET A 1 -9.01 26.11 38.98
C MET A 1 -9.45 27.10 37.91
N ASP A 2 -8.55 27.46 36.99
CA ASP A 2 -8.89 28.39 35.90
C ASP A 2 -10.04 27.87 35.05
N LYS A 3 -11.12 28.65 34.96
CA LYS A 3 -12.33 28.35 34.18
C LYS A 3 -12.03 28.10 32.69
N LYS A 4 -10.87 28.57 32.21
CA LYS A 4 -10.39 28.41 30.83
C LYS A 4 -9.73 27.05 30.58
N LEU A 5 -9.17 26.40 31.60
CA LEU A 5 -8.52 25.09 31.46
C LEU A 5 -9.50 23.92 31.53
N SER A 6 -10.62 24.07 32.26
CA SER A 6 -11.62 22.99 32.39
C SER A 6 -12.27 22.60 31.05
N TYR A 7 -12.39 23.54 30.11
CA TYR A 7 -12.92 23.29 28.76
C TYR A 7 -12.09 22.25 27.97
N TYR A 8 -10.78 22.21 28.18
CA TYR A 8 -9.87 21.32 27.44
C TYR A 8 -9.58 19.99 28.17
N LEU A 9 -9.96 19.88 29.44
CA LEU A 9 -9.80 18.67 30.25
C LEU A 9 -11.07 17.80 30.24
N ASN A 10 -12.20 18.34 29.78
CA ASN A 10 -13.44 17.58 29.61
C ASN A 10 -13.38 16.79 28.31
N ASN A 11 -13.11 15.49 28.44
CA ASN A 11 -13.08 14.53 27.33
C ASN A 11 -14.49 14.14 26.83
N THR A 12 -15.45 15.05 26.94
CA THR A 12 -16.86 14.87 26.50
C THR A 12 -17.02 14.97 24.98
N ASN A 13 -15.95 15.34 24.25
CA ASN A 13 -15.95 15.47 22.80
C ASN A 13 -15.65 14.16 22.04
N PHE A 14 -15.23 13.10 22.73
CA PHE A 14 -15.12 11.78 22.10
C PHE A 14 -16.38 10.98 22.44
N LYS A 15 -17.35 10.99 21.52
CA LYS A 15 -18.42 9.97 21.56
C LYS A 15 -17.76 8.60 21.45
N GLU A 16 -18.17 7.66 22.29
CA GLU A 16 -17.79 6.25 22.13
C GLU A 16 -18.04 5.84 20.68
N THR A 17 -17.08 5.16 20.05
CA THR A 17 -17.23 4.72 18.65
C THR A 17 -18.43 3.81 18.56
N VAL A 18 -19.54 4.30 18.01
CA VAL A 18 -20.71 3.47 17.73
C VAL A 18 -20.26 2.37 16.79
N LYS A 19 -20.31 1.12 17.25
CA LYS A 19 -20.00 -0.05 16.42
C LYS A 19 -21.08 -0.16 15.33
N HIS A 20 -20.84 0.43 14.18
CA HIS A 20 -21.74 0.32 13.04
C HIS A 20 -21.64 -1.09 12.44
N LYS A 21 -22.75 -1.84 12.47
CA LYS A 21 -22.89 -3.06 11.68
C LYS A 21 -22.92 -2.65 10.20
N LYS A 22 -21.97 -3.17 9.41
CA LYS A 22 -22.00 -3.03 7.95
C LYS A 22 -23.31 -3.66 7.44
N ARG A 23 -24.15 -2.87 6.78
CA ARG A 23 -25.34 -3.39 6.09
C ARG A 23 -24.88 -4.13 4.83
N PRO A 24 -25.56 -5.21 4.41
CA PRO A 24 -25.22 -5.89 3.17
C PRO A 24 -25.34 -4.94 1.97
N ILE A 25 -24.42 -5.09 1.03
CA ILE A 25 -24.34 -4.29 -0.20
C ILE A 25 -25.46 -4.72 -1.14
N GLU A 26 -26.37 -3.81 -1.48
CA GLU A 26 -27.41 -4.07 -2.48
C GLU A 26 -26.88 -3.75 -3.88
N ILE A 27 -26.54 -4.77 -4.66
CA ILE A 27 -26.12 -4.63 -6.06
C ILE A 27 -27.38 -4.68 -6.94
N ARG A 28 -27.69 -3.59 -7.64
CA ARG A 28 -28.79 -3.58 -8.63
C ARG A 28 -28.26 -4.14 -9.95
N LYS A 29 -28.78 -5.29 -10.38
CA LYS A 29 -28.40 -5.90 -11.66
C LYS A 29 -29.01 -5.10 -12.82
N THR A 30 -28.19 -4.62 -13.75
CA THR A 30 -28.65 -4.14 -15.06
C THR A 30 -28.84 -5.33 -16.00
N ASN A 31 -29.95 -5.36 -16.73
CA ASN A 31 -30.20 -6.39 -17.73
C ASN A 31 -29.43 -6.02 -19.01
N ASP A 32 -28.43 -6.82 -19.39
CA ASP A 32 -27.72 -6.68 -20.66
C ASP A 32 -28.66 -7.03 -21.83
N THR A 33 -29.32 -6.02 -22.39
CA THR A 33 -29.96 -6.12 -23.71
C THR A 33 -28.92 -5.80 -24.78
N SER A 34 -28.62 -6.77 -25.64
CA SER A 34 -27.73 -6.61 -26.80
C SER A 34 -28.22 -5.49 -27.71
N LYS A 35 -27.49 -4.38 -27.74
CA LYS A 35 -27.74 -3.22 -28.60
C LYS A 35 -27.52 -3.57 -30.07
N ASN A 36 -28.50 -3.32 -30.92
CA ASN A 36 -28.45 -3.60 -32.35
C ASN A 36 -28.84 -2.33 -33.12
N LEU A 37 -27.85 -1.69 -33.74
CA LEU A 37 -27.97 -0.41 -34.46
C LEU A 37 -28.82 -0.46 -35.74
N LEU A 38 -29.11 -1.67 -36.24
CA LEU A 38 -29.79 -1.89 -37.51
C LEU A 38 -31.03 -2.77 -37.30
N LYS A 39 -32.17 -2.33 -37.85
CA LYS A 39 -33.44 -3.06 -37.82
C LYS A 39 -33.98 -3.25 -39.23
N ILE A 40 -34.55 -4.42 -39.50
CA ILE A 40 -35.25 -4.68 -40.75
C ILE A 40 -36.72 -4.32 -40.56
N ILE A 41 -37.18 -3.30 -41.28
CA ILE A 41 -38.58 -2.89 -41.30
C ILE A 41 -39.07 -3.03 -42.74
N ASN A 42 -40.06 -3.90 -42.97
CA ASN A 42 -40.66 -4.16 -44.29
C ASN A 42 -39.63 -4.52 -45.38
N GLY A 43 -38.64 -5.36 -45.04
CA GLY A 43 -37.63 -5.84 -45.98
C GLY A 43 -36.55 -4.81 -46.34
N LYS A 44 -36.54 -3.63 -45.70
CA LYS A 44 -35.49 -2.63 -45.84
C LYS A 44 -34.70 -2.52 -44.55
N ILE A 45 -33.39 -2.35 -44.68
CA ILE A 45 -32.49 -2.13 -43.54
C ILE A 45 -32.58 -0.65 -43.17
N CYS A 46 -33.02 -0.38 -41.94
CA CYS A 46 -33.12 0.96 -41.37
C CYS A 46 -32.24 1.06 -40.12
N LEU A 47 -31.78 2.27 -39.81
CA LEU A 47 -31.10 2.58 -38.54
C LEU A 47 -32.13 2.64 -37.41
N ASP A 48 -31.79 2.10 -36.24
CA ASP A 48 -32.63 2.22 -35.04
C ASP A 48 -32.29 3.49 -34.27
N ASP A 49 -33.22 4.46 -34.25
CA ASP A 49 -33.04 5.74 -33.57
C ASP A 49 -32.82 5.60 -32.05
N ASN A 50 -33.28 4.50 -31.46
CA ASN A 50 -33.18 4.27 -30.00
C ASN A 50 -31.77 3.86 -29.56
N ASP A 51 -31.04 3.14 -30.43
CA ASP A 51 -29.68 2.68 -30.17
C ASP A 51 -28.62 3.63 -30.78
N MET A 52 -29.04 4.70 -31.48
CA MET A 52 -28.13 5.67 -32.12
C MET A 52 -27.30 6.49 -31.12
N TYR A 53 -27.80 6.65 -29.88
CA TYR A 53 -27.16 7.45 -28.85
C TYR A 53 -26.65 6.59 -27.70
N VAL A 54 -25.39 6.78 -27.32
CA VAL A 54 -24.80 6.15 -26.13
C VAL A 54 -24.99 7.09 -24.94
N ASN A 55 -25.66 6.62 -23.89
CA ASN A 55 -25.69 7.32 -22.61
C ASN A 55 -24.31 7.22 -21.94
N LEU A 56 -23.55 8.32 -21.86
CA LEU A 56 -22.27 8.40 -21.15
C LEU A 56 -22.43 8.51 -19.63
N ASN A 57 -23.63 8.76 -19.13
CA ASN A 57 -23.95 8.55 -17.72
C ASN A 57 -24.13 7.04 -17.53
N ILE A 58 -23.00 6.33 -17.64
CA ILE A 58 -22.90 4.95 -17.22
C ILE A 58 -23.30 4.98 -15.75
N ASN A 59 -24.43 4.35 -15.42
CA ASN A 59 -24.79 4.06 -14.05
C ASN A 59 -23.81 2.98 -13.56
N GLU A 60 -22.54 3.33 -13.42
CA GLU A 60 -21.59 2.50 -12.71
C GLU A 60 -22.07 2.44 -11.27
N ASP A 61 -22.13 1.24 -10.72
CA ASP A 61 -22.45 1.01 -9.31
C ASP A 61 -21.37 1.70 -8.46
N MET A 62 -21.59 2.98 -8.15
CA MET A 62 -20.72 3.76 -7.27
C MET A 62 -21.10 3.45 -5.83
N GLU A 63 -20.11 3.02 -5.03
CA GLU A 63 -20.29 2.85 -3.60
C GLU A 63 -20.59 4.21 -2.95
N VAL A 64 -21.82 4.39 -2.47
CA VAL A 64 -22.20 5.58 -1.70
C VAL A 64 -21.59 5.45 -0.31
N LEU A 65 -20.41 6.04 -0.13
CA LEU A 65 -19.73 6.14 1.15
C LEU A 65 -20.23 7.38 1.90
N GLU A 66 -20.78 7.19 3.09
CA GLU A 66 -21.05 8.31 4.01
C GLU A 66 -19.71 8.85 4.55
N ASP A 67 -19.41 10.12 4.27
CA ASP A 67 -18.20 10.82 4.71
C ASP A 67 -18.21 11.03 6.24
N THR A 68 -17.83 9.98 6.97
CA THR A 68 -17.73 9.94 8.44
C THR A 68 -16.28 10.11 8.94
N GLY A 69 -15.34 10.42 8.04
CA GLY A 69 -13.91 10.48 8.34
C GLY A 69 -13.52 11.67 9.21
N VAL A 70 -12.82 11.42 10.32
CA VAL A 70 -12.24 12.49 11.15
C VAL A 70 -11.03 13.10 10.43
N VAL A 71 -11.11 14.39 10.12
CA VAL A 71 -9.99 15.15 9.53
C VAL A 71 -9.12 15.74 10.64
N THR A 72 -7.82 15.44 10.59
CA THR A 72 -6.79 15.98 11.47
C THR A 72 -5.79 16.80 10.66
N SER A 73 -4.92 17.56 11.32
CA SER A 73 -3.85 18.32 10.65
C SER A 73 -2.90 17.45 9.80
N SER A 74 -2.87 16.13 10.04
CA SER A 74 -2.08 15.17 9.26
C SER A 74 -2.84 14.46 8.13
N THR A 75 -4.17 14.59 8.03
CA THR A 75 -5.00 13.77 7.12
C THR A 75 -4.60 13.95 5.65
N TYR A 76 -4.24 15.17 5.24
CA TYR A 76 -3.78 15.45 3.87
C TYR A 76 -2.25 15.55 3.76
N SER A 77 -1.52 15.05 4.76
CA SER A 77 -0.07 15.12 4.77
C SER A 77 0.55 14.13 3.79
N LYS A 78 1.63 14.54 3.12
CA LYS A 78 2.45 13.66 2.27
C LYS A 78 3.32 12.67 3.07
N LYS A 79 3.11 12.55 4.38
CA LYS A 79 3.85 11.64 5.26
C LYS A 79 3.53 10.20 4.87
N ARG A 80 4.54 9.49 4.38
CA ARG A 80 4.44 8.05 4.14
C ARG A 80 4.61 7.30 5.46
N ASN A 81 3.81 6.27 5.64
CA ASN A 81 3.99 5.34 6.77
C ASN A 81 5.35 4.65 6.64
N PHE A 82 6.20 4.80 7.67
CA PHE A 82 7.48 4.12 7.72
C PHE A 82 7.25 2.63 7.99
N VAL A 83 7.76 1.77 7.11
CA VAL A 83 7.67 0.33 7.30
C VAL A 83 8.70 -0.11 8.35
N ARG A 84 8.24 -0.83 9.37
CA ARG A 84 9.09 -1.36 10.43
C ARG A 84 10.13 -2.33 9.84
N TRP A 85 11.35 -2.26 10.38
CA TRP A 85 12.43 -3.20 10.07
C TRP A 85 12.46 -4.29 11.13
N SER A 86 12.25 -5.53 10.73
CA SER A 86 12.46 -6.69 11.59
C SER A 86 13.95 -6.92 11.83
N LYS A 87 14.28 -7.70 12.87
CA LYS A 87 15.67 -8.08 13.18
C LYS A 87 16.30 -8.84 11.99
N PHE A 88 15.56 -9.77 11.41
CA PHE A 88 16.00 -10.53 10.24
C PHE A 88 16.22 -9.64 9.00
N GLU A 89 15.29 -8.74 8.68
CA GLU A 89 15.50 -7.78 7.57
C GLU A 89 16.73 -6.90 7.82
N THR A 90 17.00 -6.54 9.08
CA THR A 90 18.18 -5.75 9.45
C THR A 90 19.47 -6.55 9.26
N GLU A 91 19.47 -7.84 9.58
CA GLU A 91 20.61 -8.74 9.30
C GLU A 91 20.86 -8.89 7.79
N CYS A 92 19.81 -9.15 7.02
CA CYS A 92 19.89 -9.19 5.55
C CYS A 92 20.32 -7.84 4.95
N PHE A 93 19.99 -6.72 5.59
CA PHE A 93 20.43 -5.39 5.15
C PHE A 93 21.95 -5.22 5.27
N TYR A 94 22.57 -5.74 6.33
CA TYR A 94 24.03 -5.76 6.45
C TYR A 94 24.67 -6.68 5.39
N GLU A 95 24.08 -7.84 5.10
CA GLU A 95 24.51 -8.71 4.01
C GLU A 95 24.39 -8.01 2.64
N ALA A 96 23.29 -7.28 2.41
CA ALA A 96 23.05 -6.53 1.18
C ALA A 96 24.07 -5.40 0.98
N ILE A 97 24.47 -4.70 2.04
CA ILE A 97 25.54 -3.67 1.98
C ILE A 97 26.89 -4.31 1.62
N SER A 98 27.21 -5.47 2.20
CA SER A 98 28.44 -6.20 1.87
C SER A 98 28.50 -6.63 0.39
N LEU A 99 27.35 -6.91 -0.22
CA LEU A 99 27.23 -7.31 -1.63
C LEU A 99 27.14 -6.14 -2.61
N CYS A 100 26.25 -5.19 -2.35
CA CYS A 100 25.88 -4.12 -3.28
C CYS A 100 26.60 -2.80 -2.99
N GLY A 101 27.14 -2.62 -1.78
CA GLY A 101 27.70 -1.35 -1.31
C GLY A 101 26.61 -0.36 -0.89
N THR A 102 26.71 0.89 -1.37
CA THR A 102 25.79 2.00 -1.01
C THR A 102 24.70 2.26 -2.04
N GLU A 103 24.54 1.36 -3.01
CA GLU A 103 23.49 1.46 -4.03
C GLU A 103 22.12 1.09 -3.45
N PHE A 104 21.49 2.07 -2.80
CA PHE A 104 20.21 1.86 -2.09
C PHE A 104 19.04 1.49 -3.02
N SER A 105 19.12 1.82 -4.31
CA SER A 105 18.11 1.40 -5.29
C SER A 105 18.15 -0.11 -5.52
N LEU A 106 19.34 -0.66 -5.62
CA LEU A 106 19.54 -2.10 -5.77
C LEU A 106 19.17 -2.85 -4.48
N ILE A 107 19.49 -2.25 -3.33
CA ILE A 107 19.11 -2.82 -2.04
C ILE A 107 17.59 -2.79 -1.82
N SER A 108 16.86 -1.76 -2.28
CA SER A 108 15.40 -1.71 -2.13
C SER A 108 14.71 -2.87 -2.84
N ASP A 109 15.22 -3.31 -3.98
CA ASP A 109 14.62 -4.41 -4.76
C ASP A 109 14.68 -5.77 -4.07
N LEU A 110 15.53 -5.92 -3.03
CA LEU A 110 15.59 -7.12 -2.19
C LEU A 110 14.45 -7.19 -1.18
N PHE A 111 13.84 -6.05 -0.83
CA PHE A 111 12.89 -5.94 0.27
C PHE A 111 11.53 -5.48 -0.22
N VAL A 112 10.49 -6.28 0.04
CA VAL A 112 9.12 -5.92 -0.32
C VAL A 112 8.66 -4.72 0.53
N ASN A 113 8.02 -3.75 -0.11
CA ASN A 113 7.52 -2.52 0.51
C ASN A 113 8.59 -1.64 1.18
N LYS A 114 9.88 -1.79 0.83
CA LYS A 114 10.95 -0.89 1.28
C LYS A 114 11.49 -0.09 0.10
N ASP A 115 11.12 1.18 0.05
CA ASP A 115 11.60 2.14 -0.97
C ASP A 115 13.08 2.51 -0.73
N ARG A 116 13.78 2.99 -1.76
CA ARG A 116 15.17 3.50 -1.71
C ARG A 116 15.36 4.50 -0.57
N LYS A 117 14.37 5.39 -0.36
CA LYS A 117 14.38 6.38 0.73
C LYS A 117 14.41 5.71 2.11
N SER A 118 13.68 4.61 2.28
CA SER A 118 13.67 3.82 3.51
C SER A 118 15.03 3.15 3.76
N CYS A 119 15.66 2.59 2.73
CA CYS A 119 17.00 2.01 2.82
C CYS A 119 18.06 3.06 3.20
N LYS A 120 18.03 4.26 2.60
CA LYS A 120 18.91 5.37 2.97
C LYS A 120 18.70 5.80 4.43
N LEU A 121 17.45 5.95 4.87
CA LEU A 121 17.14 6.31 6.25
C LEU A 121 17.61 5.22 7.23
N LYS A 122 17.41 3.94 6.88
CA LYS A 122 17.91 2.80 7.66
C LYS A 122 19.42 2.85 7.79
N TYR A 123 20.15 3.07 6.69
CA TYR A 123 21.61 3.23 6.70
C TYR A 123 22.06 4.35 7.64
N ASN A 124 21.47 5.54 7.52
CA ASN A 124 21.81 6.68 8.37
C ASN A 124 21.51 6.42 9.86
N ASN A 125 20.41 5.73 10.15
CA ASN A 125 20.06 5.35 11.52
C ASN A 125 21.04 4.30 12.08
N GLU A 126 21.44 3.31 11.29
CA GLU A 126 22.44 2.31 11.71
C GLU A 126 23.84 2.92 11.82
N LEU A 127 24.21 3.92 11.02
CA LEU A 127 25.46 4.67 11.21
C LEU A 127 25.51 5.37 12.57
N LYS A 128 24.38 5.92 13.02
CA LYS A 128 24.29 6.58 14.34
C LYS A 128 24.26 5.57 15.49
N LYS A 129 23.53 4.46 15.34
CA LYS A 129 23.30 3.49 16.42
C LYS A 129 24.36 2.39 16.49
N ASN A 130 24.77 1.86 15.34
CA ASN A 130 25.55 0.63 15.18
C ASN A 130 26.65 0.78 14.11
N ARG A 131 27.47 1.84 14.21
CA ARG A 131 28.53 2.14 13.24
C ARG A 131 29.44 0.94 12.94
N MET A 132 29.82 0.20 13.99
CA MET A 132 30.70 -0.97 13.87
C MET A 132 30.17 -2.04 12.90
N LYS A 133 28.85 -2.27 12.85
CA LYS A 133 28.26 -3.28 11.96
C LYS A 133 28.28 -2.83 10.51
N ILE A 134 28.06 -1.55 10.26
CA ILE A 134 28.17 -0.96 8.92
C ILE A 134 29.62 -1.02 8.44
N ASP A 135 30.56 -0.63 9.28
CA ASP A 135 31.99 -0.67 8.95
C ASP A 135 32.46 -2.11 8.68
N GLN A 136 31.98 -3.09 9.47
CA GLN A 136 32.25 -4.50 9.20
C GLN A 136 31.64 -4.98 7.88
N ALA A 137 30.41 -4.58 7.55
CA ALA A 137 29.76 -4.94 6.30
C ALA A 137 30.52 -4.36 5.08
N LEU A 138 30.98 -3.11 5.19
CA LEU A 138 31.78 -2.45 4.15
C LEU A 138 33.19 -3.03 4.02
N LYS A 139 33.84 -3.39 5.14
CA LYS A 139 35.15 -4.09 5.11
C LYS A 139 35.04 -5.48 4.50
N LYS A 140 33.95 -6.20 4.76
CA LYS A 140 33.65 -7.52 4.17
C LYS A 140 33.02 -7.40 2.78
N ARG A 141 33.35 -6.37 2.00
CA ARG A 141 32.78 -6.19 0.67
C ARG A 141 33.09 -7.41 -0.20
N LYS A 142 32.04 -8.05 -0.70
CA LYS A 142 32.16 -9.18 -1.64
C LYS A 142 32.09 -8.64 -3.06
N VAL A 143 32.76 -9.33 -3.98
CA VAL A 143 32.55 -9.08 -5.41
C VAL A 143 31.08 -9.32 -5.72
N PHE A 144 30.43 -8.34 -6.34
CA PHE A 144 29.04 -8.43 -6.75
C PHE A 144 28.91 -9.56 -7.78
N THR A 145 28.02 -10.49 -7.51
CA THR A 145 27.72 -11.62 -8.41
C THR A 145 26.20 -11.77 -8.45
N PRO A 146 25.57 -11.83 -9.64
CA PRO A 146 24.12 -11.97 -9.75
C PRO A 146 23.55 -13.15 -8.94
N ASP A 147 24.27 -14.27 -8.89
CA ASP A 147 23.85 -15.46 -8.15
C ASP A 147 23.69 -15.20 -6.66
N LYS A 148 24.66 -14.51 -6.05
CA LYS A 148 24.62 -14.19 -4.62
C LYS A 148 23.49 -13.23 -4.29
N TYR A 149 23.21 -12.29 -5.18
CA TYR A 149 22.08 -11.37 -5.05
C TYR A 149 20.75 -12.13 -5.10
N ASN A 150 20.59 -13.04 -6.05
CA ASN A 150 19.39 -13.86 -6.19
C ASN A 150 19.19 -14.80 -4.98
N ILE A 151 20.26 -15.41 -4.48
CA ILE A 151 20.22 -16.24 -3.25
C ILE A 151 19.71 -15.41 -2.06
N LEU A 152 20.20 -14.18 -1.89
CA LEU A 152 19.77 -13.29 -0.82
C LEU A 152 18.29 -12.89 -0.97
N LYS A 153 17.87 -12.58 -2.20
CA LYS A 153 16.47 -12.26 -2.53
C LYS A 153 15.52 -13.41 -2.17
N GLU A 154 15.88 -14.64 -2.53
CA GLU A 154 15.10 -15.83 -2.21
C GLU A 154 15.07 -16.12 -0.70
N LYS A 155 16.18 -15.91 0.02
CA LYS A 155 16.25 -16.03 1.49
C LYS A 155 15.25 -15.09 2.18
N ILE A 156 15.17 -13.84 1.73
CA ILE A 156 14.23 -12.84 2.26
C ILE A 156 12.78 -13.25 1.96
N LYS A 157 12.51 -13.67 0.73
CA LYS A 157 11.18 -14.11 0.27
C LYS A 157 10.67 -15.30 1.08
N LYS A 158 11.47 -16.36 1.24
CA LYS A 158 11.11 -17.58 2.00
C LYS A 158 10.73 -17.29 3.45
N LYS A 159 11.49 -16.43 4.15
CA LYS A 159 11.19 -16.08 5.56
C LYS A 159 9.86 -15.35 5.68
N ARG A 160 9.55 -14.46 4.73
CA ARG A 160 8.28 -13.73 4.70
C ARG A 160 7.09 -14.68 4.48
N PHE A 161 7.20 -15.60 3.53
CA PHE A 161 6.15 -16.62 3.31
C PHE A 161 5.88 -17.43 4.57
N LYS A 162 6.94 -17.87 5.28
CA LYS A 162 6.79 -18.60 6.55
C LYS A 162 6.05 -17.78 7.62
N ILE A 163 6.29 -16.47 7.72
CA ILE A 163 5.60 -15.59 8.67
C ILE A 163 4.13 -15.41 8.31
N ILE A 164 3.80 -15.28 7.02
CA ILE A 164 2.41 -15.12 6.57
C ILE A 164 1.62 -16.39 6.86
N ILE A 165 2.17 -17.57 6.52
CA ILE A 165 1.51 -18.84 6.82
C ILE A 165 1.32 -19.04 8.32
N PHE A 166 2.34 -18.74 9.14
CA PHE A 166 2.25 -18.90 10.60
C PHE A 166 1.24 -17.96 11.28
N ASN A 167 0.94 -16.79 10.71
CA ASN A 167 -0.09 -15.88 11.26
C ASN A 167 -1.51 -16.20 10.75
N LEU A 168 -1.66 -17.17 9.85
CA LEU A 168 -2.94 -17.60 9.28
C LEU A 168 -3.48 -18.89 9.93
N TYR A 169 -2.73 -19.50 10.84
CA TYR A 169 -3.11 -20.65 11.67
C TYR A 169 -2.98 -20.27 13.15
#